data_AF-A0A6J5TSJ5-F1
#
_entry.id   AF-A0A6J5TSJ5-F1
#
_cell.length_a   1.000
_cell.length_b   1.000
_cell.length_c   1.000
_cell.angle_alpha   90.00
_cell.angle_beta   90.00
_cell.angle_gamma   90.00
#
_symmetry.space_group_name_H-M   'P 1'
#
loop_
_entity.id
_entity.type
_entity.pdbx_description
1 polymer ?
#
loop_
_entity_poly.entity_id
_entity_poly.type
_entity_poly.pdbx_seq_one_letter_code
_entity_poly.pdbx_strand_id
1 'polypeptide(L)'
;MEESLSGTIKIRDVSYGTLRAFVNYLYTAEVVCLDQQLACDLLVMAEKYQVLHLKDLCQKFLVANLNWENSFSTYTFVHQHNAKKIIDAALTLIIDNMDKLTAREEYDELKEKDPQLLFEIYEAYLSKQVNKAAAQKGSSASYPPKYNWDNDEVPDYD
;
A
#
# COMPACT_ATOMS: atom_id res chain seq x y z
N MET A 1 -19.91 15.30 -31.18
CA MET A 1 -18.81 15.77 -30.32
C MET A 1 -18.05 16.85 -31.07
N GLU A 2 -17.78 18.01 -30.48
CA GLU A 2 -16.96 19.06 -31.13
C GLU A 2 -15.51 18.60 -31.35
N GLU A 3 -15.00 17.73 -30.49
CA GLU A 3 -13.64 17.17 -30.58
C GLU A 3 -13.47 16.26 -31.80
N SER A 4 -14.47 15.43 -32.11
CA SER A 4 -14.46 14.56 -33.30
C SER A 4 -14.54 15.35 -34.61
N LEU A 5 -15.09 16.58 -34.56
CA LEU A 5 -15.23 17.46 -35.73
C LEU A 5 -14.01 18.37 -35.92
N SER A 6 -13.39 18.81 -34.81
CA SER A 6 -12.21 19.69 -34.84
C SER A 6 -10.88 18.94 -34.87
N GLY A 7 -10.87 17.65 -34.53
CA GLY A 7 -9.64 16.84 -34.40
C GLY A 7 -8.70 17.32 -33.29
N THR A 8 -9.17 18.19 -32.39
CA THR A 8 -8.34 18.82 -31.35
C THR A 8 -8.90 18.50 -29.97
N ILE A 9 -8.05 17.94 -29.10
CA ILE A 9 -8.39 17.66 -27.69
C ILE A 9 -7.68 18.71 -26.81
N LYS A 10 -8.44 19.43 -25.99
CA LYS A 10 -7.89 20.46 -25.09
C LYS A 10 -7.76 19.91 -23.67
N ILE A 11 -6.53 19.68 -23.23
CA ILE A 11 -6.23 19.20 -21.87
C ILE A 11 -5.67 20.36 -21.06
N ARG A 12 -6.33 20.74 -19.96
CA ARG A 12 -5.94 21.88 -19.10
C ARG A 12 -5.45 21.47 -17.71
N ASP A 13 -5.70 20.23 -17.32
CA ASP A 13 -5.58 19.79 -15.92
C ASP A 13 -4.18 19.25 -15.59
N VAL A 14 -3.23 19.30 -16.53
CA VAL A 14 -1.89 18.75 -16.34
C VAL A 14 -0.79 19.65 -16.88
N SER A 15 0.37 19.54 -16.24
CA SER A 15 1.59 20.20 -16.70
C SER A 15 2.03 19.66 -18.07
N TYR A 16 2.72 20.51 -18.83
CA TYR A 16 3.30 20.10 -20.11
C TYR A 16 4.26 18.91 -19.96
N GLY A 17 5.04 18.87 -18.87
CA GLY A 17 5.96 17.77 -18.59
C GLY A 17 5.25 16.44 -18.40
N THR A 18 4.20 16.43 -17.58
CA THR A 18 3.36 15.24 -17.34
C THR A 18 2.68 14.78 -18.62
N LEU A 19 2.08 15.71 -19.38
CA LEU A 19 1.40 15.36 -20.63
C LEU A 19 2.37 14.79 -21.67
N ARG A 20 3.56 15.37 -21.78
CA ARG A 20 4.60 14.88 -22.70
C ARG A 20 5.05 13.47 -22.32
N ALA A 21 5.26 13.19 -21.03
CA ALA A 21 5.61 11.87 -20.55
C ALA A 21 4.49 10.84 -20.83
N PHE A 22 3.23 11.24 -20.60
CA PHE A 22 2.06 10.41 -20.88
C PHE A 22 1.93 10.08 -22.37
N VAL A 23 2.08 11.06 -23.26
CA VAL A 23 2.02 10.83 -24.71
C VAL A 23 3.19 9.96 -25.16
N ASN A 24 4.41 10.23 -24.70
CA ASN A 24 5.57 9.39 -25.01
C ASN A 24 5.31 7.93 -24.66
N TYR A 25 4.72 7.68 -23.48
CA TYR A 25 4.35 6.33 -23.08
C TYR A 25 3.38 5.66 -24.06
N LEU A 26 2.36 6.37 -24.54
CA LEU A 26 1.39 5.80 -25.48
C LEU A 26 2.05 5.35 -26.80
N TYR A 27 3.13 6.01 -27.22
CA TYR A 27 3.83 5.69 -28.46
C TYR A 27 4.99 4.71 -28.29
N THR A 28 5.61 4.65 -27.11
CA THR A 28 6.84 3.85 -26.86
C THR A 28 6.62 2.67 -25.93
N ALA A 29 5.51 2.66 -25.18
CA ALA A 29 5.27 1.78 -24.03
C ALA A 29 6.35 1.85 -22.93
N GLU A 30 7.23 2.85 -22.98
CA GLU A 30 8.29 3.08 -22.01
C GLU A 30 8.00 4.36 -21.22
N VAL A 31 8.15 4.29 -19.89
CA VAL A 31 8.13 5.48 -19.02
C VAL A 31 9.42 5.57 -18.27
N VAL A 32 10.07 6.73 -18.40
CA VAL A 32 11.12 7.14 -17.47
C VAL A 32 10.46 7.99 -16.40
N CYS A 33 10.00 7.34 -15.31
CA CYS A 33 9.53 8.04 -14.12
C CYS A 33 10.75 8.59 -13.39
N LEU A 34 11.05 9.87 -13.58
CA LEU A 34 12.22 10.51 -12.99
C LEU A 34 11.99 11.01 -11.56
N ASP A 35 10.72 11.24 -11.18
CA ASP A 35 10.37 11.92 -9.95
C ASP A 35 9.08 11.35 -9.35
N GLN A 36 8.97 11.39 -8.03
CA GLN A 36 7.79 10.97 -7.29
C GLN A 36 6.58 11.83 -7.65
N GLN A 37 6.77 13.15 -7.81
CA GLN A 37 5.69 14.06 -8.14
C GLN A 37 5.16 13.81 -9.57
N LEU A 38 6.06 13.56 -10.52
CA LEU A 38 5.68 13.14 -11.88
C LEU A 38 4.96 11.78 -11.87
N ALA A 39 5.38 10.83 -11.04
CA ALA A 39 4.72 9.54 -10.91
C ALA A 39 3.30 9.67 -10.35
N CYS A 40 3.07 10.56 -9.38
CA CYS A 40 1.74 10.90 -8.89
C CYS A 40 0.86 11.49 -9.99
N ASP A 41 1.34 12.52 -10.70
CA ASP A 41 0.58 13.15 -11.79
C ASP A 41 0.26 12.17 -12.93
N LEU A 42 1.22 11.31 -13.29
CA LEU A 42 1.02 10.26 -14.28
C LEU A 42 0.01 9.21 -13.82
N LEU A 43 -0.03 8.89 -12.52
CA LEU A 43 -1.05 8.00 -11.97
C LEU A 43 -2.46 8.60 -12.13
N VAL A 44 -2.62 9.90 -11.88
CA VAL A 44 -3.90 10.61 -12.09
C VAL A 44 -4.33 10.54 -13.55
N MET A 45 -3.40 10.78 -14.47
CA MET A 45 -3.64 10.70 -15.90
C MET A 45 -3.97 9.27 -16.34
N ALA A 46 -3.23 8.28 -15.86
CA ALA A 46 -3.47 6.88 -16.14
C ALA A 46 -4.88 6.45 -15.69
N GLU A 47 -5.34 6.94 -14.55
CA GLU A 47 -6.70 6.70 -14.07
C GLU A 47 -7.74 7.40 -14.95
N LYS A 48 -7.54 8.70 -15.22
CA LYS A 48 -8.47 9.52 -16.02
C LYS A 48 -8.67 8.98 -17.44
N TYR A 49 -7.58 8.54 -18.08
CA TYR A 49 -7.58 8.00 -19.43
C TYR A 49 -7.64 6.45 -19.47
N GLN A 50 -7.84 5.80 -18.32
CA GLN A 50 -8.00 4.35 -18.17
C GLN A 50 -6.86 3.50 -18.76
N VAL A 51 -5.62 4.01 -18.66
CA VAL A 51 -4.42 3.31 -19.14
C VAL A 51 -3.87 2.40 -18.04
N LEU A 52 -4.46 1.20 -17.93
CA LEU A 52 -4.17 0.24 -16.84
C LEU A 52 -2.69 -0.13 -16.72
N HIS A 53 -1.99 -0.32 -17.84
CA HIS A 53 -0.57 -0.70 -17.82
C HIS A 53 0.31 0.44 -17.27
N LEU A 54 -0.01 1.69 -17.58
CA LEU A 54 0.69 2.84 -17.01
C LEU A 54 0.42 2.95 -15.51
N LYS A 55 -0.83 2.73 -15.09
CA LYS A 55 -1.21 2.69 -13.69
C LYS A 55 -0.37 1.69 -12.90
N ASP A 56 -0.23 0.46 -13.40
CA ASP A 56 0.56 -0.58 -12.73
C ASP A 56 2.06 -0.24 -12.66
N LEU A 57 2.63 0.36 -13.72
CA LEU A 57 4.01 0.84 -13.72
C LEU A 57 4.23 1.95 -12.68
N CYS A 58 3.37 2.97 -12.65
CA CYS A 58 3.44 4.04 -11.66
C CYS A 58 3.28 3.49 -10.23
N GLN A 59 2.38 2.52 -10.02
CA GLN A 59 2.21 1.86 -8.72
C GLN A 59 3.50 1.15 -8.27
N LYS A 60 4.12 0.36 -9.14
CA LYS A 60 5.39 -0.32 -8.83
C LYS A 60 6.50 0.67 -8.47
N PHE A 61 6.60 1.76 -9.22
CA PHE A 61 7.60 2.80 -8.97
C PHE A 61 7.36 3.51 -7.62
N LEU A 62 6.11 3.87 -7.32
CA LEU A 62 5.76 4.53 -6.06
C LEU A 62 5.98 3.61 -4.86
N VAL A 63 5.65 2.32 -4.97
CA VAL A 63 5.95 1.33 -3.92
C VAL A 63 7.46 1.17 -3.71
N ALA A 64 8.25 1.13 -4.78
CA ALA A 64 9.70 0.96 -4.69
C ALA A 64 10.41 2.17 -4.05
N ASN A 65 9.87 3.38 -4.22
CA ASN A 65 10.41 4.62 -3.65
C ASN A 65 9.71 5.04 -2.35
N LEU A 66 8.84 4.19 -1.80
CA LEU A 66 8.10 4.52 -0.59
C LEU A 66 9.03 4.48 0.62
N ASN A 67 9.01 5.55 1.40
CA ASN A 67 9.83 5.75 2.59
C ASN A 67 8.96 6.34 3.72
N TRP A 68 9.51 6.40 4.94
CA TRP A 68 8.76 6.91 6.09
C TRP A 68 8.38 8.40 6.01
N GLU A 69 9.10 9.19 5.22
CA GLU A 69 8.81 10.62 5.05
C GLU A 69 7.68 10.86 4.05
N ASN A 70 7.60 10.04 3.00
CA ASN A 70 6.63 10.17 1.95
C ASN A 70 5.43 9.23 2.12
N SER A 71 5.47 8.28 3.05
CA SER A 71 4.42 7.27 3.22
C SER A 71 3.08 7.91 3.54
N PHE A 72 3.08 8.97 4.35
CA PHE A 72 1.87 9.62 4.82
C PHE A 72 1.19 10.43 3.71
N SER A 73 1.94 11.31 3.04
CA SER A 73 1.44 12.09 1.89
C SER A 73 1.03 11.19 0.72
N THR A 74 1.80 10.12 0.46
CA THR A 74 1.47 9.13 -0.56
C THR A 74 0.19 8.38 -0.21
N TYR A 75 -0.01 7.98 1.05
CA TYR A 75 -1.21 7.25 1.50
C TYR A 75 -2.49 8.06 1.25
N THR A 76 -2.52 9.34 1.65
CA THR A 76 -3.66 10.23 1.39
C THR A 76 -3.91 10.40 -0.11
N PHE A 77 -2.84 10.55 -0.90
CA PHE A 77 -2.96 10.68 -2.35
C PHE A 77 -3.50 9.40 -3.02
N VAL A 78 -2.97 8.23 -2.68
CA VAL A 78 -3.34 6.98 -3.34
C VAL A 78 -4.71 6.46 -2.94
N HIS A 79 -5.20 6.87 -1.76
CA HIS A 79 -6.57 6.60 -1.33
C HIS A 79 -7.59 7.27 -2.27
N GLN A 80 -7.34 8.53 -2.66
CA GLN A 80 -8.18 9.26 -3.63
C GLN A 80 -8.21 8.61 -5.02
N HIS A 81 -7.11 7.95 -5.42
CA HIS A 81 -6.98 7.30 -6.73
C HIS A 81 -7.19 5.77 -6.69
N ASN A 82 -7.67 5.23 -5.56
CA ASN A 82 -8.02 3.83 -5.34
C ASN A 82 -6.93 2.84 -5.81
N ALA A 83 -5.67 3.15 -5.50
CA ALA A 83 -4.51 2.36 -5.89
C ALA A 83 -4.11 1.36 -4.79
N LYS A 84 -4.89 0.29 -4.64
CA LYS A 84 -4.79 -0.70 -3.53
C LYS A 84 -3.37 -1.17 -3.21
N LYS A 85 -2.54 -1.48 -4.22
CA LYS A 85 -1.17 -1.96 -4.01
C LYS A 85 -0.28 -0.97 -3.26
N ILE A 86 -0.43 0.34 -3.55
CA ILE A 86 0.35 1.38 -2.86
C ILE A 86 -0.26 1.64 -1.48
N ILE A 87 -1.60 1.59 -1.36
CA ILE A 87 -2.32 1.78 -0.10
C ILE A 87 -1.81 0.77 0.94
N ASP A 88 -1.78 -0.52 0.61
CA ASP A 88 -1.32 -1.57 1.52
C ASP A 88 0.16 -1.40 1.93
N ALA A 89 1.03 -1.04 0.98
CA ALA A 89 2.44 -0.83 1.23
C ALA A 89 2.69 0.39 2.14
N ALA A 90 2.02 1.51 1.85
CA ALA A 90 2.10 2.73 2.64
C ALA A 90 1.54 2.51 4.05
N LEU A 91 0.38 1.86 4.16
CA LEU A 91 -0.26 1.54 5.43
C LEU A 91 0.62 0.62 6.28
N THR A 92 1.30 -0.37 5.68
CA THR A 92 2.23 -1.23 6.42
C THR A 92 3.41 -0.44 6.99
N LEU A 93 4.01 0.45 6.19
CA LEU A 93 5.09 1.32 6.64
C LEU A 93 4.64 2.31 7.73
N ILE A 94 3.41 2.80 7.62
CA ILE A 94 2.77 3.65 8.62
C ILE A 94 2.65 2.91 9.95
N ILE A 95 2.07 1.72 9.90
CA ILE A 95 1.83 0.84 11.05
C ILE A 95 3.14 0.47 11.76
N ASP A 96 4.21 0.19 11.02
CA ASP A 96 5.51 -0.19 11.60
C ASP A 96 6.21 0.94 12.35
N ASN A 97 5.80 2.19 12.14
CA ASN A 97 6.39 3.37 12.76
C ASN A 97 5.34 4.22 13.50
N MET A 98 4.23 3.61 13.94
CA MET A 98 3.14 4.30 14.63
C MET A 98 3.58 5.11 15.85
N ASP A 99 4.64 4.68 16.54
CA ASP A 99 5.19 5.38 17.70
C ASP A 99 5.67 6.82 17.39
N LYS A 100 6.00 7.10 16.12
CA LYS A 100 6.47 8.41 15.63
C LYS A 100 5.38 9.19 14.90
N LEU A 101 4.21 8.59 14.70
CA LEU A 101 3.11 9.17 13.92
C LEU A 101 2.55 10.43 14.58
N THR A 102 2.40 10.42 15.91
CA THR A 102 1.82 11.51 16.69
C THR A 102 2.70 12.75 16.78
N ALA A 103 3.96 12.67 16.34
CA ALA A 103 4.91 13.78 16.31
C ALA A 103 4.94 14.53 14.96
N ARG A 104 4.17 14.07 13.97
CA ARG A 104 4.14 14.63 12.61
C ARG A 104 3.06 15.69 12.47
N GLU A 105 3.38 16.79 11.78
CA GLU A 105 2.38 17.80 11.42
C GLU A 105 1.37 17.25 10.41
N GLU A 106 1.76 16.32 9.53
CA GLU A 106 0.84 15.72 8.57
C GLU A 106 -0.29 14.92 9.25
N TYR A 107 -0.06 14.41 10.47
CA TYR A 107 -1.08 13.75 11.27
C TYR A 107 -2.19 14.73 11.69
N ASP A 108 -1.82 15.93 12.13
CA ASP A 108 -2.78 16.96 12.53
C ASP A 108 -3.58 17.45 11.31
N GLU A 109 -2.92 17.63 10.16
CA GLU A 109 -3.60 17.96 8.91
C GLU A 109 -4.61 16.89 8.50
N LEU A 110 -4.24 15.62 8.60
CA LEU A 110 -5.12 14.53 8.21
C LEU A 110 -6.30 14.40 9.17
N LYS A 111 -6.07 14.59 10.46
CA LYS A 111 -7.13 14.60 11.48
C LYS A 111 -8.20 15.66 11.17
N GLU A 112 -7.82 16.82 10.63
CA GLU A 112 -8.78 17.86 10.22
C GLU A 112 -9.41 17.60 8.86
N LYS A 113 -8.63 17.15 7.85
CA LYS A 113 -9.12 16.96 6.48
C LYS A 113 -9.97 15.70 6.31
N ASP A 114 -9.52 14.58 6.85
CA ASP A 114 -10.16 13.27 6.68
C ASP A 114 -9.95 12.35 7.90
N PRO A 115 -10.81 12.46 8.93
CA PRO A 115 -10.72 11.60 10.10
C PRO A 115 -11.07 10.13 9.81
N GLN A 116 -11.74 9.82 8.69
CA GLN A 116 -12.06 8.43 8.33
C GLN A 116 -10.80 7.68 7.92
N LEU A 117 -9.93 8.34 7.14
CA LEU A 117 -8.64 7.79 6.74
C LEU A 117 -7.75 7.48 7.95
N LEU A 118 -7.78 8.36 8.96
CA LEU A 118 -7.05 8.13 10.20
C LEU A 118 -7.58 6.92 10.99
N PHE A 119 -8.90 6.77 11.03
CA PHE A 119 -9.54 5.63 11.69
C PHE A 119 -9.16 4.31 11.02
N GLU A 120 -9.10 4.27 9.68
CA GLU A 120 -8.66 3.09 8.91
C GLU A 120 -7.23 2.65 9.29
N ILE A 121 -6.31 3.61 9.46
CA ILE A 121 -4.94 3.33 9.93
C ILE A 121 -4.95 2.70 11.34
N TYR A 122 -5.73 3.26 12.27
CA TYR A 122 -5.83 2.74 13.63
C TYR A 122 -6.48 1.36 13.70
N GLU A 123 -7.55 1.11 12.94
CA GLU A 123 -8.18 -0.21 12.84
C GLU A 123 -7.19 -1.26 12.32
N ALA A 124 -6.42 -0.92 11.28
CA ALA A 124 -5.40 -1.81 10.74
C ALA A 124 -4.25 -2.04 11.73
N TYR A 125 -3.83 -1.02 12.48
CA TYR A 125 -2.83 -1.14 13.54
C TYR A 125 -3.29 -2.09 14.66
N LEU A 126 -4.52 -1.90 15.17
CA LEU A 126 -5.09 -2.75 16.21
C LEU A 126 -5.25 -4.20 15.73
N SER A 127 -5.72 -4.39 14.49
CA SER A 127 -5.85 -5.72 13.88
C SER A 127 -4.50 -6.43 13.78
N LYS A 128 -3.42 -5.72 13.42
CA LYS A 128 -2.07 -6.28 13.39
C LYS A 128 -1.59 -6.73 14.78
N GLN A 129 -1.88 -5.94 15.82
CA GLN A 129 -1.50 -6.27 17.20
C GLN A 129 -2.24 -7.50 17.74
N VAL A 130 -3.55 -7.62 17.47
CA VAL A 130 -4.36 -8.79 17.84
C VAL A 130 -3.81 -10.07 17.17
N ASN A 131 -3.47 -9.99 15.89
CA ASN A 131 -2.90 -11.12 15.15
C ASN A 131 -1.51 -11.53 15.69
N LYS A 132 -0.68 -10.57 16.09
CA LYS A 132 0.63 -10.82 16.70
C LYS A 132 0.51 -11.53 18.06
N ALA A 133 -0.46 -11.13 18.89
CA ALA A 133 -0.73 -11.77 20.18
C ALA A 133 -1.30 -13.20 20.02
N ALA A 134 -2.11 -13.44 18.99
CA ALA A 134 -2.61 -14.78 18.67
C ALA A 134 -1.50 -15.72 18.15
N ALA A 135 -0.58 -15.22 17.32
CA ALA A 135 0.55 -15.98 16.82
C ALA A 135 1.51 -16.44 17.93
N GLN A 136 1.69 -15.64 18.99
CA GLN A 136 2.51 -16.02 20.14
C GLN A 136 1.86 -17.11 21.02
N LYS A 137 0.52 -17.20 21.07
CA LYS A 137 -0.19 -18.26 21.81
C LYS A 137 -0.17 -19.62 21.11
N GLY A 138 0.09 -19.67 19.80
CA GLY A 138 0.16 -20.92 19.02
C GLY A 138 1.47 -21.71 19.16
N SER A 139 2.55 -21.12 19.71
CA SER A 139 3.88 -21.75 19.75
C SER A 139 4.21 -22.49 21.06
N SER A 140 3.27 -22.63 21.99
CA SER A 140 3.50 -23.26 23.31
C SER A 140 2.72 -24.56 23.58
N ALA A 141 2.10 -25.17 22.56
CA ALA A 141 1.51 -26.50 22.69
C ALA A 141 2.56 -27.60 22.41
N SER A 142 3.53 -27.76 23.32
CA SER A 142 4.31 -29.00 23.39
C SER A 142 3.42 -30.08 24.01
N TYR A 143 2.87 -30.96 23.18
CA TYR A 143 2.20 -32.16 23.67
C TYR A 143 3.22 -33.02 24.44
N PRO A 144 2.89 -33.52 25.65
CA PRO A 144 3.79 -34.42 26.36
C PRO A 144 3.94 -35.75 25.60
N PRO A 145 5.09 -36.45 25.70
CA PRO A 145 5.27 -37.75 25.08
C PRO A 145 4.25 -38.74 25.61
N LYS A 146 3.62 -39.52 24.71
CA LYS A 146 2.74 -40.63 25.09
C LYS A 146 3.56 -41.65 25.89
N TYR A 147 3.21 -41.87 27.15
CA TYR A 147 3.71 -43.02 27.90
C TYR A 147 3.22 -44.29 27.20
N ASN A 148 4.16 -45.12 26.75
CA ASN A 148 3.88 -46.45 26.20
C ASN A 148 3.64 -47.38 27.38
N TRP A 149 2.41 -47.88 27.52
CA TRP A 149 1.99 -48.80 28.60
C TRP A 149 2.20 -50.28 28.24
N ASP A 150 2.83 -50.57 27.10
CA ASP A 150 2.94 -51.93 26.54
C ASP A 150 4.27 -52.64 26.87
N ASN A 151 4.98 -52.24 27.94
CA ASN A 151 6.17 -52.95 28.43
C ASN A 151 6.14 -53.03 29.97
N ASP A 152 5.21 -53.80 30.52
CA ASP A 152 5.45 -54.45 31.81
C ASP A 152 5.62 -55.95 31.54
N GLU A 153 6.88 -56.37 31.48
CA GLU A 153 7.27 -57.77 31.65
C GLU A 153 6.68 -58.26 32.97
N VAL A 154 5.77 -59.24 32.89
CA VAL A 154 5.29 -59.99 34.06
C VAL A 154 6.46 -60.85 34.55
N PRO A 155 7.00 -60.65 35.76
CA PRO A 155 8.00 -61.56 36.30
C PRO A 155 7.29 -62.82 36.80
N ASP A 156 7.66 -63.97 36.25
CA ASP A 156 7.35 -65.29 36.82
C ASP A 156 7.88 -65.35 38.25
N TYR A 157 7.00 -65.70 39.20
CA TYR A 157 7.38 -66.05 40.56
C TYR A 157 7.16 -67.55 40.73
N ASP A 158 8.26 -68.28 40.99
CA ASP A 158 8.29 -69.67 41.48
C ASP A 158 7.58 -69.84 42.83
#